data_AF-A0A183TZD5-F1
#
_entry.id   AF-A0A183TZD5-F1
#
_cell.length_a   1.000
_cell.length_b   1.000
_cell.length_c   1.000
_cell.angle_alpha   90.00
_cell.angle_beta   90.00
_cell.angle_gamma   90.00
#
_symmetry.space_group_name_H-M   'P 1'
#
loop_
_entity.id
_entity.type
_entity.pdbx_description
1 polymer ?
#
loop_
_entity_poly.entity_id
_entity_poly.type
_entity_poly.pdbx_seq_one_letter_code
_entity_poly.pdbx_strand_id
1 'polypeptide(L)'
;MIDAITTFSWKRERKKQFDYDFRKRNMKVNGSNMQDAGVQAILCVTPVDTIALVLSHEVIVEITLNKHVRLSHGDALAATICRGGSVAAVHHPSLHIVQQKTQVQFDLAEGVLVRAASNALHVFGLASQDSTTRVHTVTNNEVLKHDDLSVATDRFADGWCSWDTTRALFLEEVAGGEVVGIQEDKRARCLLVARRAIIDLNNSLLSAIVQGVKIKHDVCSGDTRVYCGRNFISLCVATHALTLHSPWVEINVDRSARTRLVRGDQIIETTHRRLHLVQNTMQAHFFLPSVAGHDEPSYDNLHQV
;
A
#
# COMPACT_ATOMS: atom_id res chain seq x y z
N MET A 1 -15.81 12.35 16.93
CA MET A 1 -17.17 11.78 17.03
C MET A 1 -17.05 10.30 16.66
N ILE A 2 -16.81 9.45 17.66
CA ILE A 2 -16.49 8.01 17.49
C ILE A 2 -17.80 7.26 17.72
N ASP A 3 -18.63 7.16 16.69
CA ASP A 3 -19.85 6.35 16.75
C ASP A 3 -19.60 4.96 16.12
N ALA A 4 -19.91 3.94 16.92
CA ALA A 4 -20.17 2.55 16.55
C ALA A 4 -19.05 1.73 15.84
N ILE A 5 -17.85 1.66 16.43
CA ILE A 5 -16.90 0.57 16.12
C ILE A 5 -17.40 -0.71 16.81
N THR A 6 -17.72 -1.76 16.04
CA THR A 6 -18.07 -3.08 16.60
C THR A 6 -16.83 -3.95 16.66
N THR A 7 -16.35 -4.24 17.87
CA THR A 7 -15.14 -5.03 18.14
C THR A 7 -15.46 -6.51 18.40
N PHE A 8 -14.58 -7.40 17.96
CA PHE A 8 -14.69 -8.86 18.14
C PHE A 8 -13.50 -9.40 18.93
N SER A 9 -13.75 -10.40 19.77
CA SER A 9 -12.72 -11.09 20.55
C SER A 9 -12.99 -12.60 20.55
N TRP A 10 -11.92 -13.38 20.45
CA TRP A 10 -11.95 -14.84 20.31
C TRP A 10 -11.34 -15.50 21.55
N LYS A 11 -12.01 -16.53 22.09
CA LYS A 11 -11.43 -17.48 23.03
C LYS A 11 -11.54 -18.89 22.45
N ARG A 12 -10.45 -19.65 22.54
CA ARG A 12 -10.40 -21.05 22.14
C ARG A 12 -11.19 -21.87 23.15
N GLU A 13 -12.45 -22.19 22.85
CA GLU A 13 -13.13 -23.34 23.45
C GLU A 13 -13.14 -24.51 22.45
N ARG A 14 -12.74 -25.68 22.93
CA ARG A 14 -12.78 -26.93 22.16
C ARG A 14 -14.21 -27.14 21.65
N LYS A 15 -14.35 -27.26 20.32
CA LYS A 15 -15.52 -27.78 19.58
C LYS A 15 -16.84 -27.74 20.38
N LYS A 16 -17.58 -26.64 20.32
CA LYS A 16 -19.05 -26.71 20.35
C LYS A 16 -19.65 -25.64 19.45
N GLN A 17 -20.47 -26.13 18.52
CA GLN A 17 -21.39 -25.38 17.70
C GLN A 17 -22.49 -24.85 18.63
N PHE A 18 -22.68 -23.54 18.70
CA PHE A 18 -23.75 -22.94 19.49
C PHE A 18 -24.52 -21.91 18.65
N ASP A 19 -25.80 -22.22 18.43
CA ASP A 19 -26.87 -21.28 18.09
C ASP A 19 -27.00 -20.25 19.22
N TYR A 20 -27.12 -18.96 18.89
CA TYR A 20 -27.70 -17.98 19.84
C TYR A 20 -28.24 -16.70 19.19
N ASP A 21 -29.18 -16.12 19.93
CA ASP A 21 -30.41 -15.41 19.54
C ASP A 21 -30.28 -13.92 19.13
N PHE A 22 -31.20 -13.45 18.29
CA PHE A 22 -31.09 -12.26 17.43
C PHE A 22 -31.42 -10.91 18.10
N ARG A 23 -31.59 -10.83 19.43
CA ARG A 23 -32.18 -9.64 20.07
C ARG A 23 -31.56 -9.31 21.44
N LYS A 24 -30.43 -8.60 21.46
CA LYS A 24 -30.09 -7.56 22.46
C LYS A 24 -28.73 -6.92 22.18
N ARG A 25 -28.71 -5.58 22.21
CA ARG A 25 -27.56 -4.70 22.04
C ARG A 25 -26.59 -4.87 23.22
N ASN A 26 -25.30 -4.63 22.95
CA ASN A 26 -24.15 -4.61 23.86
C ASN A 26 -23.69 -5.99 24.38
N MET A 27 -22.84 -6.66 23.60
CA MET A 27 -22.22 -7.93 24.00
C MET A 27 -20.77 -7.69 24.47
N LYS A 28 -20.52 -8.02 25.74
CA LYS A 28 -19.27 -7.84 26.49
C LYS A 28 -18.18 -8.81 26.02
N VAL A 29 -16.94 -8.33 26.00
CA VAL A 29 -15.73 -8.98 25.45
C VAL A 29 -14.83 -9.53 26.58
N ASN A 30 -14.26 -10.72 26.38
CA ASN A 30 -13.19 -11.28 27.22
C ASN A 30 -11.93 -11.54 26.38
N GLY A 31 -10.92 -10.68 26.52
CA GLY A 31 -9.61 -10.88 25.90
C GLY A 31 -8.96 -12.20 26.35
N SER A 32 -8.17 -12.80 25.47
CA SER A 32 -7.03 -13.57 25.96
C SER A 32 -6.06 -12.55 26.55
N ASN A 33 -5.94 -12.54 27.88
CA ASN A 33 -4.82 -11.87 28.53
C ASN A 33 -3.54 -12.53 28.00
N MET A 34 -2.90 -11.89 27.03
CA MET A 34 -1.52 -12.18 26.60
C MET A 34 -0.56 -11.54 27.60
N GLN A 35 -0.72 -11.95 28.88
CA GLN A 35 -0.22 -11.26 30.06
C GLN A 35 1.31 -11.19 30.13
N ASP A 36 2.04 -11.99 29.36
CA ASP A 36 3.50 -11.94 29.34
C ASP A 36 4.08 -11.00 28.25
N ALA A 37 3.27 -10.51 27.30
CA ALA A 37 3.75 -9.66 26.19
C ALA A 37 3.02 -8.32 26.02
N GLY A 38 1.88 -8.09 26.68
CA GLY A 38 1.20 -6.79 26.66
C GLY A 38 0.59 -6.38 25.31
N VAL A 39 0.47 -7.30 24.34
CA VAL A 39 -0.02 -6.98 22.99
C VAL A 39 -1.49 -7.36 22.78
N GLN A 40 -2.24 -6.46 22.16
CA GLN A 40 -3.64 -6.62 21.79
C GLN A 40 -3.82 -6.55 20.27
N ALA A 41 -4.37 -7.59 19.66
CA ALA A 41 -4.91 -7.54 18.30
C ALA A 41 -6.43 -7.33 18.36
N ILE A 42 -6.95 -6.37 17.60
CA ILE A 42 -8.37 -6.01 17.61
C ILE A 42 -8.94 -6.20 16.20
N LEU A 43 -9.92 -7.09 16.08
CA LEU A 43 -10.71 -7.24 14.86
C LEU A 43 -12.00 -6.44 15.00
N CYS A 44 -12.30 -5.56 14.05
CA CYS A 44 -13.51 -4.75 14.07
C CYS A 44 -14.12 -4.56 12.68
N VAL A 45 -15.38 -4.15 12.66
CA VAL A 45 -16.03 -3.64 11.45
C VAL A 45 -16.05 -2.11 11.53
N THR A 46 -15.52 -1.48 10.50
CA THR A 46 -15.38 -0.02 10.40
C THR A 46 -16.73 0.66 10.07
N PRO A 47 -16.86 1.98 10.26
CA PRO A 47 -18.07 2.72 9.85
C PRO A 47 -18.35 2.69 8.35
N VAL A 48 -17.36 2.38 7.51
CA VAL A 48 -17.49 2.25 6.04
C VAL A 48 -17.71 0.80 5.61
N ASP A 49 -18.13 -0.05 6.55
CA ASP A 49 -18.41 -1.47 6.36
C ASP A 49 -17.27 -2.24 5.70
N THR A 50 -16.05 -2.03 6.21
CA THR A 50 -14.87 -2.87 5.97
C THR A 50 -14.48 -3.62 7.24
N ILE A 51 -13.70 -4.68 7.12
CA ILE A 51 -13.14 -5.39 8.27
C ILE A 51 -11.72 -4.87 8.52
N ALA A 52 -11.43 -4.39 9.73
CA ALA A 52 -10.10 -3.93 10.12
C ALA A 52 -9.51 -4.83 11.21
N LEU A 53 -8.24 -5.19 11.05
CA LEU A 53 -7.42 -5.83 12.06
C LEU A 53 -6.35 -4.84 12.51
N VAL A 54 -6.52 -4.31 13.72
CA VAL A 54 -5.55 -3.44 14.39
C VAL A 54 -4.55 -4.32 15.13
N LEU A 55 -3.26 -4.11 14.86
CA LEU A 55 -2.14 -4.92 15.32
C LEU A 55 -1.18 -4.06 16.18
N SER A 56 -0.10 -4.64 16.70
CA SER A 56 0.91 -3.85 17.43
C SER A 56 1.67 -2.92 16.47
N HIS A 57 2.42 -1.97 17.06
CA HIS A 57 3.22 -1.00 16.31
C HIS A 57 2.41 -0.18 15.31
N GLU A 58 1.18 0.20 15.66
CA GLU A 58 0.31 1.04 14.82
C GLU A 58 0.01 0.47 13.42
N VAL A 59 0.17 -0.84 13.25
CA VAL A 59 -0.16 -1.50 11.98
C VAL A 59 -1.64 -1.82 11.93
N ILE A 60 -2.29 -1.45 10.82
CA ILE A 60 -3.70 -1.76 10.57
C ILE A 60 -3.81 -2.45 9.20
N VAL A 61 -4.55 -3.57 9.18
CA VAL A 61 -4.94 -4.24 7.93
C VAL A 61 -6.44 -4.11 7.74
N GLU A 62 -6.87 -3.33 6.75
CA GLU A 62 -8.27 -3.19 6.34
C GLU A 62 -8.56 -4.10 5.14
N ILE A 63 -9.72 -4.76 5.15
CA ILE A 63 -10.17 -5.71 4.14
C ILE A 63 -11.63 -5.40 3.77
N THR A 64 -11.93 -5.26 2.47
CA THR A 64 -13.32 -5.11 2.00
C THR A 64 -13.98 -6.47 1.75
N LEU A 65 -15.32 -6.48 1.62
CA LEU A 65 -16.05 -7.68 1.16
C LEU A 65 -15.66 -8.14 -0.26
N ASN A 66 -14.97 -7.32 -1.03
CA ASN A 66 -14.42 -7.70 -2.34
C ASN A 66 -12.97 -8.21 -2.25
N LYS A 67 -12.44 -8.37 -1.03
CA LYS A 67 -11.05 -8.75 -0.75
C LYS A 67 -10.04 -7.74 -1.30
N HIS A 68 -10.40 -6.47 -1.35
CA HIS A 68 -9.39 -5.41 -1.45
C HIS A 68 -8.68 -5.36 -0.11
N VAL A 69 -7.39 -5.07 -0.12
CA VAL A 69 -6.56 -5.01 1.08
C VAL A 69 -5.94 -3.63 1.15
N ARG A 70 -5.91 -3.05 2.34
CA ARG A 70 -5.11 -1.89 2.68
C ARG A 70 -4.31 -2.21 3.95
N LEU A 71 -3.01 -2.02 3.88
CA LEU A 71 -2.08 -2.09 5.01
C LEU A 71 -1.62 -0.67 5.30
N SER A 72 -1.72 -0.23 6.55
CA SER A 72 -1.23 1.08 6.97
C SER A 72 -0.40 0.98 8.24
N HIS A 73 0.52 1.92 8.41
CA HIS A 73 1.37 2.09 9.58
C HIS A 73 1.38 3.58 9.96
N GLY A 74 0.66 3.90 11.03
CA GLY A 74 0.37 5.29 11.42
C GLY A 74 -0.20 6.11 10.25
N ASP A 75 0.15 7.40 10.22
CA ASP A 75 -0.15 8.31 9.11
C ASP A 75 0.95 8.38 8.05
N ALA A 76 2.08 7.69 8.28
CA ALA A 76 3.28 7.81 7.46
C ALA A 76 3.28 6.90 6.22
N LEU A 77 2.63 5.74 6.32
CA LEU A 77 2.71 4.71 5.29
C LEU A 77 1.38 4.01 5.09
N ALA A 78 1.00 3.82 3.83
CA ALA A 78 -0.11 2.98 3.45
C ALA A 78 0.13 2.30 2.11
N ALA A 79 -0.36 1.07 1.97
CA ALA A 79 -0.30 0.30 0.74
C ALA A 79 -1.66 -0.35 0.50
N THR A 80 -2.21 -0.24 -0.69
CA THR A 80 -3.46 -0.90 -1.06
C THR A 80 -3.33 -1.69 -2.34
N ILE A 81 -4.06 -2.79 -2.42
CA ILE A 81 -4.17 -3.62 -3.62
C ILE A 81 -5.59 -4.18 -3.71
N CYS A 82 -6.20 -4.05 -4.89
CA CYS A 82 -7.48 -4.68 -5.17
C CYS A 82 -7.30 -6.19 -5.40
N ARG A 83 -8.38 -6.97 -5.30
CA ARG A 83 -8.33 -8.43 -5.46
C ARG A 83 -7.76 -8.87 -6.82
N GLY A 84 -8.09 -8.14 -7.89
CA GLY A 84 -7.60 -8.42 -9.24
C GLY A 84 -6.16 -7.96 -9.50
N GLY A 85 -5.57 -7.19 -8.58
CA GLY A 85 -4.24 -6.60 -8.73
C GLY A 85 -4.16 -5.46 -9.76
N SER A 86 -5.26 -5.13 -10.43
CA SER A 86 -5.33 -4.09 -11.46
C SER A 86 -5.39 -2.67 -10.89
N VAL A 87 -5.53 -2.53 -9.58
CA VAL A 87 -5.43 -1.26 -8.86
C VAL A 87 -4.51 -1.51 -7.66
N ALA A 88 -3.48 -0.69 -7.53
CA ALA A 88 -2.56 -0.69 -6.42
C ALA A 88 -2.09 0.73 -6.13
N ALA A 89 -1.83 1.04 -4.87
CA ALA A 89 -1.20 2.31 -4.52
C ALA A 89 -0.32 2.16 -3.29
N VAL A 90 0.73 2.99 -3.25
CA VAL A 90 1.67 3.12 -2.13
C VAL A 90 1.77 4.59 -1.78
N HIS A 91 1.55 4.87 -0.51
CA HIS A 91 1.91 6.13 0.14
C HIS A 91 3.08 5.82 1.07
N HIS A 92 4.24 6.43 0.82
CA HIS A 92 5.46 6.26 1.58
C HIS A 92 6.10 7.65 1.80
N PRO A 93 6.86 7.87 2.89
CA PRO A 93 7.43 9.21 3.16
C PRO A 93 8.32 9.76 2.04
N SER A 94 8.96 8.90 1.24
CA SER A 94 9.81 9.30 0.13
C SER A 94 9.10 9.36 -1.23
N LEU A 95 7.90 8.79 -1.36
CA LEU A 95 7.23 8.63 -2.65
C LEU A 95 5.76 8.27 -2.56
N HIS A 96 5.05 8.51 -3.66
CA HIS A 96 3.69 8.07 -3.88
C HIS A 96 3.60 7.33 -5.21
N ILE A 97 2.94 6.18 -5.21
CA ILE A 97 2.69 5.40 -6.43
C ILE A 97 1.20 5.13 -6.51
N VAL A 98 0.63 5.38 -7.69
CA VAL A 98 -0.73 5.00 -8.02
C VAL A 98 -0.70 4.22 -9.32
N GLN A 99 -1.25 3.01 -9.31
CA GLN A 99 -1.43 2.16 -10.47
C GLN A 99 -2.91 1.87 -10.65
N GLN A 100 -3.44 2.14 -11.83
CA GLN A 100 -4.77 1.73 -12.27
C GLN A 100 -4.71 1.19 -13.69
N LYS A 101 -5.10 -0.08 -13.87
CA LYS A 101 -5.03 -0.80 -15.14
C LYS A 101 -3.64 -0.65 -15.78
N THR A 102 -3.55 0.02 -16.92
CA THR A 102 -2.33 0.22 -17.69
C THR A 102 -1.61 1.54 -17.38
N GLN A 103 -2.10 2.31 -16.42
CA GLN A 103 -1.58 3.61 -16.08
C GLN A 103 -0.90 3.55 -14.72
N VAL A 104 0.31 4.11 -14.64
CA VAL A 104 1.04 4.32 -13.39
C VAL A 104 1.44 5.78 -13.29
N GLN A 105 1.31 6.33 -12.09
CA GLN A 105 1.94 7.56 -11.66
C GLN A 105 2.88 7.22 -10.50
N PHE A 106 4.11 7.70 -10.60
CA PHE A 106 5.17 7.52 -9.64
C PHE A 106 5.71 8.90 -9.30
N ASP A 107 5.46 9.35 -8.07
CA ASP A 107 5.80 10.68 -7.60
C ASP A 107 6.86 10.55 -6.51
N LEU A 108 8.01 11.19 -6.71
CA LEU A 108 8.98 11.37 -5.65
C LEU A 108 8.59 12.56 -4.80
N ALA A 109 8.78 12.43 -3.48
CA ALA A 109 8.54 13.54 -2.54
C ALA A 109 9.37 14.80 -2.91
N GLU A 110 10.48 14.62 -3.63
CA GLU A 110 11.36 15.68 -4.15
C GLU A 110 10.81 16.41 -5.40
N GLY A 111 9.61 16.06 -5.86
CA GLY A 111 8.89 16.76 -6.94
C GLY A 111 9.10 16.21 -8.35
N VAL A 112 9.91 15.16 -8.52
CA VAL A 112 10.02 14.44 -9.79
C VAL A 112 8.83 13.50 -9.94
N LEU A 113 8.14 13.60 -11.08
CA LEU A 113 6.99 12.79 -11.42
C LEU A 113 7.33 11.93 -12.65
N VAL A 114 6.97 10.65 -12.58
CA VAL A 114 7.07 9.71 -13.70
C VAL A 114 5.68 9.16 -14.00
N ARG A 115 5.22 9.42 -15.23
CA ARG A 115 3.97 8.92 -15.76
C ARG A 115 4.23 7.77 -16.72
N ALA A 116 3.80 6.57 -16.35
CA ALA A 116 3.88 5.40 -17.22
C ALA A 116 2.57 5.21 -18.02
N ALA A 117 2.66 5.43 -19.33
CA ALA A 117 1.64 5.08 -20.31
C ALA A 117 1.99 3.74 -20.97
N SER A 118 1.10 3.15 -21.76
CA SER A 118 1.29 1.82 -22.37
C SER A 118 2.55 1.69 -23.24
N ASN A 119 3.02 2.77 -23.85
CA ASN A 119 4.12 2.78 -24.83
C ASN A 119 5.26 3.75 -24.49
N ALA A 120 5.18 4.44 -23.34
CA ALA A 120 6.15 5.46 -22.97
C ALA A 120 6.19 5.69 -21.45
N LEU A 121 7.32 6.24 -21.00
CA LEU A 121 7.50 6.81 -19.67
C LEU A 121 7.76 8.31 -19.82
N HIS A 122 6.91 9.14 -19.25
CA HIS A 122 7.06 10.59 -19.25
C HIS A 122 7.61 11.04 -17.90
N VAL A 123 8.63 11.89 -17.90
CA VAL A 123 9.30 12.38 -16.70
C VAL A 123 9.18 13.88 -16.64
N PHE A 124 8.72 14.38 -15.51
CA PHE A 124 8.55 15.80 -15.21
C PHE A 124 9.28 16.14 -13.89
N GLY A 125 9.64 17.42 -13.71
CA GLY A 125 10.24 17.92 -12.46
C GLY A 125 11.76 17.74 -12.37
N LEU A 126 12.43 17.38 -13.47
CA LEU A 126 13.90 17.33 -13.52
C LEU A 126 14.49 18.72 -13.72
N ALA A 127 15.63 18.99 -13.07
CA ALA A 127 16.42 20.18 -13.33
C ALA A 127 17.03 20.09 -14.74
N SER A 128 16.52 20.89 -15.67
CA SER A 128 17.03 20.99 -17.04
C SER A 128 17.93 22.21 -17.19
N GLN A 129 19.05 22.07 -17.89
CA GLN A 129 19.88 23.21 -18.33
C GLN A 129 19.19 24.03 -19.43
N ASP A 130 18.28 23.40 -20.17
CA ASP A 130 17.44 24.03 -21.17
C ASP A 130 16.09 24.42 -20.54
N SER A 131 15.80 25.72 -20.53
CA SER A 131 14.60 26.31 -19.93
C SER A 131 13.30 25.95 -20.69
N THR A 132 13.42 25.47 -21.92
CA THR A 132 12.27 25.06 -22.74
C THR A 132 11.87 23.61 -22.50
N THR A 133 12.83 22.73 -22.17
CA THR A 133 12.55 21.33 -21.86
C THR A 133 11.88 21.21 -20.49
N ARG A 134 10.64 20.71 -20.48
CA ARG A 134 9.88 20.46 -19.25
C ARG A 134 9.61 18.98 -19.01
N VAL A 135 9.53 18.19 -20.08
CA VAL A 135 9.24 16.77 -20.03
C VAL A 135 10.25 15.98 -20.84
N HIS A 136 10.70 14.87 -20.27
CA HIS A 136 11.47 13.84 -20.97
C HIS A 136 10.57 12.63 -21.21
N THR A 137 10.43 12.20 -22.46
CA THR A 137 9.62 11.03 -22.82
C THR A 137 10.51 9.91 -23.30
N VAL A 138 10.58 8.81 -22.55
CA VAL A 138 11.30 7.59 -22.92
C VAL A 138 10.34 6.67 -23.66
N THR A 139 10.60 6.45 -24.94
CA THR A 139 9.87 5.52 -25.80
C THR A 139 10.67 4.23 -25.99
N ASN A 140 10.16 3.28 -26.78
CA ASN A 140 10.91 2.06 -27.11
C ASN A 140 12.20 2.33 -27.92
N ASN A 141 12.31 3.49 -28.58
CA ASN A 141 13.37 3.75 -29.56
C ASN A 141 14.29 4.91 -29.14
N GLU A 142 13.78 5.89 -28.41
CA GLU A 142 14.49 7.13 -28.13
C GLU A 142 13.98 7.85 -26.88
N VAL A 143 14.78 8.81 -26.39
CA VAL A 143 14.37 9.79 -25.38
C VAL A 143 14.08 11.12 -26.05
N LEU A 144 12.81 11.54 -26.03
CA LEU A 144 12.35 12.82 -26.53
C LEU A 144 12.38 13.87 -25.42
N LYS A 145 12.59 15.14 -25.81
CA LYS A 145 12.52 16.31 -24.92
C LYS A 145 11.51 17.30 -25.51
N HIS A 146 10.59 17.78 -24.70
CA HIS A 146 9.58 18.76 -25.14
C HIS A 146 9.02 19.57 -23.96
N ASP A 147 8.20 20.56 -24.26
CA ASP A 147 7.59 21.49 -23.30
C ASP A 147 6.14 21.11 -22.92
N ASP A 148 5.49 20.22 -23.67
CA ASP A 148 4.13 19.75 -23.41
C ASP A 148 4.04 18.96 -22.09
N LEU A 149 3.50 19.62 -21.06
CA LEU A 149 3.28 19.06 -19.73
C LEU A 149 2.13 18.04 -19.69
N SER A 150 1.17 18.13 -20.62
CA SER A 150 -0.09 17.39 -20.54
C SER A 150 0.10 15.87 -20.62
N VAL A 151 1.20 15.41 -21.21
CA VAL A 151 1.53 13.98 -21.29
C VAL A 151 2.09 13.41 -19.98
N ALA A 152 2.62 14.26 -19.09
CA ALA A 152 3.16 13.86 -17.80
C ALA A 152 2.21 14.20 -16.64
N THR A 153 1.39 15.23 -16.79
CA THR A 153 0.46 15.72 -15.75
C THR A 153 -0.99 15.60 -16.21
N ASP A 154 -1.33 14.55 -16.97
CA ASP A 154 -2.74 14.21 -17.15
C ASP A 154 -3.33 14.00 -15.75
N ARG A 155 -4.53 14.54 -15.47
CA ARG A 155 -5.12 14.61 -14.11
C ARG A 155 -5.39 13.24 -13.44
N PHE A 156 -4.77 12.18 -13.94
CA PHE A 156 -4.84 10.80 -13.51
C PHE A 156 -4.74 10.63 -12.00
N ALA A 157 -3.81 11.32 -11.32
CA ALA A 157 -3.78 11.35 -9.85
C ALA A 157 -3.83 12.75 -9.21
N ASP A 158 -4.17 13.80 -9.96
CA ASP A 158 -4.29 15.16 -9.42
C ASP A 158 -5.36 15.29 -8.32
N GLY A 159 -6.36 14.41 -8.33
CA GLY A 159 -7.35 14.32 -7.24
C GLY A 159 -6.85 13.53 -6.01
N TRP A 160 -5.71 12.87 -6.13
CA TRP A 160 -5.28 11.72 -5.34
C TRP A 160 -3.81 11.84 -4.87
N CYS A 161 -3.31 13.05 -4.64
CA CYS A 161 -2.01 13.27 -4.00
C CYS A 161 -2.10 13.48 -2.47
N SER A 162 -3.15 12.99 -1.81
CA SER A 162 -3.29 13.02 -0.34
C SER A 162 -3.07 11.63 0.29
N TRP A 163 -2.79 11.58 1.60
CA TRP A 163 -2.75 10.32 2.38
C TRP A 163 -4.01 9.46 2.16
N ASP A 164 -5.12 10.09 1.79
CA ASP A 164 -6.43 9.49 1.60
C ASP A 164 -6.55 8.72 0.27
N THR A 165 -5.60 8.83 -0.65
CA THR A 165 -5.65 8.13 -1.96
C THR A 165 -5.68 6.63 -1.84
N THR A 166 -4.82 6.10 -0.96
CA THR A 166 -4.80 4.66 -0.69
C THR A 166 -6.14 4.19 -0.12
N ARG A 167 -6.85 5.06 0.61
CA ARG A 167 -8.17 4.78 1.19
C ARG A 167 -9.28 4.91 0.13
N ALA A 168 -9.24 5.95 -0.70
CA ALA A 168 -10.17 6.18 -1.79
C ALA A 168 -10.14 5.01 -2.77
N LEU A 169 -8.96 4.60 -3.23
CA LEU A 169 -8.77 3.46 -4.13
C LEU A 169 -9.13 2.12 -3.48
N PHE A 170 -8.90 1.98 -2.18
CA PHE A 170 -9.31 0.81 -1.42
C PHE A 170 -10.84 0.66 -1.36
N LEU A 171 -11.53 1.77 -1.16
CA LEU A 171 -12.99 1.86 -1.06
C LEU A 171 -13.68 1.97 -2.41
N GLU A 172 -12.96 2.22 -3.50
CA GLU A 172 -13.49 2.25 -4.86
C GLU A 172 -14.07 0.86 -5.18
N GLU A 173 -15.36 0.72 -4.92
CA GLU A 173 -16.12 -0.46 -5.25
C GLU A 173 -16.12 -0.60 -6.77
N VAL A 174 -15.64 -1.74 -7.26
CA VAL A 174 -15.92 -2.13 -8.63
C VAL A 174 -17.43 -2.16 -8.75
N ALA A 175 -18.00 -1.16 -9.41
CA ALA A 175 -19.44 -0.93 -9.62
C ALA A 175 -20.17 -2.09 -10.36
N GLY A 176 -19.53 -3.24 -10.52
CA GLY A 176 -20.07 -4.45 -11.15
C GLY A 176 -20.28 -5.63 -10.19
N GLY A 177 -20.16 -5.44 -8.88
CA GLY A 177 -20.31 -6.51 -7.89
C GLY A 177 -21.67 -6.57 -7.17
N GLU A 178 -22.48 -5.51 -7.26
CA GLU A 178 -23.83 -5.54 -6.70
C GLU A 178 -24.73 -6.39 -7.60
N VAL A 179 -24.87 -7.66 -7.21
CA VAL A 179 -25.96 -8.50 -7.70
C VAL A 179 -27.26 -7.80 -7.31
N VAL A 180 -27.90 -7.18 -8.31
CA VAL A 180 -29.25 -6.62 -8.21
C VAL A 180 -30.16 -7.66 -7.53
N GLY A 181 -30.64 -7.35 -6.32
CA GLY A 181 -31.53 -8.21 -5.55
C GLY A 181 -31.03 -8.64 -4.16
N ILE A 182 -29.76 -8.39 -3.82
CA ILE A 182 -29.21 -8.64 -2.48
C ILE A 182 -28.83 -7.30 -1.83
N GLN A 183 -29.82 -6.47 -1.49
CA GLN A 183 -29.65 -5.46 -0.44
C GLN A 183 -29.58 -6.14 0.95
N GLU A 184 -28.74 -7.17 1.09
CA GLU A 184 -28.37 -7.66 2.40
C GLU A 184 -27.43 -6.62 3.03
N ASP A 185 -27.75 -6.25 4.26
CA ASP A 185 -26.98 -5.34 5.10
C ASP A 185 -25.47 -5.62 5.00
N LYS A 186 -24.74 -4.76 4.27
CA LYS A 186 -23.29 -4.85 4.04
C LYS A 186 -22.55 -4.98 5.37
N ARG A 187 -23.00 -4.25 6.39
CA ARG A 187 -22.48 -4.33 7.75
C ARG A 187 -22.70 -5.72 8.33
N ALA A 188 -23.89 -6.30 8.22
CA ALA A 188 -24.16 -7.65 8.69
C ALA A 188 -23.24 -8.70 8.04
N ARG A 189 -22.97 -8.57 6.74
CA ARG A 189 -22.01 -9.42 6.02
C ARG A 189 -20.58 -9.25 6.54
N CYS A 190 -20.14 -8.03 6.78
CA CYS A 190 -18.84 -7.76 7.41
C CYS A 190 -18.74 -8.35 8.81
N LEU A 191 -19.79 -8.22 9.63
CA LEU A 191 -19.86 -8.82 10.97
C LEU A 191 -19.79 -10.36 10.87
N LEU A 192 -20.44 -10.98 9.89
CA LEU A 192 -20.37 -12.42 9.66
C LEU A 192 -18.96 -12.87 9.28
N VAL A 193 -18.29 -12.13 8.39
CA VAL A 193 -16.89 -12.39 8.00
C VAL A 193 -15.97 -12.26 9.19
N ALA A 194 -16.11 -11.20 9.98
CA ALA A 194 -15.31 -10.98 11.19
C ALA A 194 -15.51 -12.10 12.23
N ARG A 195 -16.74 -12.57 12.42
CA ARG A 195 -17.05 -13.72 13.31
C ARG A 195 -16.41 -15.03 12.85
N ARG A 196 -16.20 -15.19 11.54
CA ARG A 196 -15.57 -16.37 10.93
C ARG A 196 -14.05 -16.24 10.76
N ALA A 197 -13.46 -15.12 11.18
CA ALA A 197 -12.02 -14.95 11.15
C ALA A 197 -11.33 -16.00 12.01
N ILE A 198 -10.20 -16.51 11.52
CA ILE A 198 -9.34 -17.42 12.26
C ILE A 198 -8.12 -16.61 12.68
N ILE A 199 -7.83 -16.54 13.98
CA ILE A 199 -6.67 -15.85 14.52
C ILE A 199 -5.93 -16.82 15.43
N ASP A 200 -4.64 -16.99 15.17
CA ASP A 200 -3.73 -17.86 15.92
C ASP A 200 -2.48 -17.07 16.32
N LEU A 201 -1.97 -17.33 17.51
CA LEU A 201 -0.69 -16.78 17.97
C LEU A 201 0.23 -17.93 18.34
N ASN A 202 1.40 -17.94 17.72
CA ASN A 202 2.48 -18.85 18.06
C ASN A 202 3.76 -18.07 18.34
N ASN A 203 4.20 -18.07 19.60
CA ASN A 203 5.31 -17.23 20.08
C ASN A 203 5.08 -15.75 19.74
N SER A 204 5.99 -15.12 19.00
CA SER A 204 5.88 -13.74 18.52
C SER A 204 5.05 -13.59 17.24
N LEU A 205 4.64 -14.69 16.59
CA LEU A 205 3.98 -14.62 15.28
C LEU A 205 2.47 -14.74 15.41
N LEU A 206 1.77 -13.64 15.15
CA LEU A 206 0.33 -13.62 14.95
C LEU A 206 0.02 -14.01 13.51
N SER A 207 -0.89 -14.97 13.32
CA SER A 207 -1.42 -15.38 12.02
C SER A 207 -2.93 -15.22 12.01
N ALA A 208 -3.47 -14.49 11.04
CA ALA A 208 -4.90 -14.34 10.86
C ALA A 208 -5.35 -14.73 9.45
N ILE A 209 -6.56 -15.29 9.33
CA ILE A 209 -7.25 -15.49 8.06
C ILE A 209 -8.60 -14.80 8.18
N VAL A 210 -8.77 -13.73 7.41
CA VAL A 210 -9.99 -12.92 7.36
C VAL A 210 -10.46 -12.90 5.91
N GLN A 211 -11.65 -13.45 5.64
CA GLN A 211 -12.21 -13.50 4.29
C GLN A 211 -11.31 -14.17 3.21
N GLY A 212 -10.42 -15.08 3.63
CA GLY A 212 -9.43 -15.71 2.76
C GLY A 212 -8.19 -14.85 2.46
N VAL A 213 -8.07 -13.67 3.08
CA VAL A 213 -6.82 -12.91 3.18
C VAL A 213 -6.04 -13.45 4.38
N LYS A 214 -4.79 -13.87 4.14
CA LYS A 214 -3.90 -14.37 5.18
C LYS A 214 -2.96 -13.26 5.63
N ILE A 215 -2.92 -13.01 6.93
CA ILE A 215 -2.09 -11.99 7.56
C ILE A 215 -1.10 -12.72 8.47
N LYS A 216 0.16 -12.34 8.42
CA LYS A 216 1.22 -12.76 9.32
C LYS A 216 1.87 -11.51 9.89
N HIS A 217 1.94 -11.40 11.21
CA HIS A 217 2.43 -10.22 11.90
C HIS A 217 3.35 -10.65 13.03
N ASP A 218 4.59 -10.18 13.01
CA ASP A 218 5.51 -10.35 14.12
C ASP A 218 5.20 -9.29 15.17
N VAL A 219 4.74 -9.75 16.33
CA VAL A 219 4.23 -8.92 17.41
C VAL A 219 5.33 -8.05 18.04
N CYS A 220 6.59 -8.50 17.98
CA CYS A 220 7.73 -7.84 18.60
C CYS A 220 8.33 -6.75 17.72
N SER A 221 8.33 -6.94 16.41
CA SER A 221 8.91 -6.01 15.43
C SER A 221 7.86 -5.16 14.69
N GLY A 222 6.60 -5.59 14.67
CA GLY A 222 5.54 -4.99 13.87
C GLY A 222 5.53 -5.47 12.41
N ASP A 223 6.55 -6.20 11.97
CA ASP A 223 6.71 -6.65 10.58
C ASP A 223 5.49 -7.47 10.13
N THR A 224 4.88 -7.05 9.03
CA THR A 224 3.57 -7.55 8.61
C THR A 224 3.59 -7.99 7.16
N ARG A 225 3.03 -9.17 6.90
CA ARG A 225 2.86 -9.75 5.57
C ARG A 225 1.39 -10.09 5.35
N VAL A 226 0.83 -9.61 4.24
CA VAL A 226 -0.56 -9.83 3.85
C VAL A 226 -0.60 -10.53 2.50
N TYR A 227 -1.32 -11.64 2.42
CA TYR A 227 -1.49 -12.44 1.21
C TYR A 227 -2.97 -12.46 0.83
N CYS A 228 -3.29 -12.04 -0.39
CA CYS A 228 -4.64 -12.05 -0.93
C CYS A 228 -4.66 -12.68 -2.32
N GLY A 229 -4.87 -13.99 -2.39
CA GLY A 229 -4.77 -14.74 -3.64
C GLY A 229 -3.34 -14.73 -4.18
N ARG A 230 -3.14 -14.14 -5.37
CA ARG A 230 -1.81 -13.97 -6.00
C ARG A 230 -1.12 -12.67 -5.58
N ASN A 231 -1.81 -11.82 -4.82
CA ASN A 231 -1.32 -10.53 -4.39
C ASN A 231 -0.63 -10.64 -3.03
N PHE A 232 0.35 -9.77 -2.82
CA PHE A 232 1.18 -9.77 -1.63
C PHE A 232 1.56 -8.35 -1.22
N ILE A 233 1.50 -8.08 0.08
CA ILE A 233 2.07 -6.87 0.68
C ILE A 233 2.96 -7.30 1.85
N SER A 234 4.16 -6.74 1.96
CA SER A 234 5.06 -6.92 3.10
C SER A 234 5.57 -5.58 3.56
N LEU A 235 5.53 -5.35 4.87
CA LEU A 235 6.03 -4.14 5.52
C LEU A 235 7.05 -4.55 6.60
N CYS A 236 8.20 -3.87 6.57
CA CYS A 236 9.13 -3.82 7.69
C CYS A 236 8.97 -2.49 8.42
N VAL A 237 8.45 -2.53 9.65
CA VAL A 237 8.05 -1.31 10.37
C VAL A 237 9.25 -0.42 10.68
N ALA A 238 10.35 -1.01 11.17
CA ALA A 238 11.53 -0.28 11.62
C ALA A 238 12.21 0.58 10.53
N THR A 239 11.98 0.27 9.25
CA THR A 239 12.67 0.91 8.11
C THR A 239 11.72 1.45 7.06
N HIS A 240 10.42 1.28 7.25
CA HIS A 240 9.39 1.52 6.23
C HIS A 240 9.59 0.75 4.90
N ALA A 241 10.48 -0.25 4.86
CA ALA A 241 10.67 -1.06 3.67
C ALA A 241 9.37 -1.80 3.34
N LEU A 242 8.95 -1.70 2.09
CA LEU A 242 7.64 -2.14 1.63
C LEU A 242 7.78 -2.91 0.32
N THR A 243 7.15 -4.06 0.23
CA THR A 243 6.97 -4.79 -1.03
C THR A 243 5.50 -4.97 -1.30
N LEU A 244 5.04 -4.57 -2.48
CA LEU A 244 3.72 -4.85 -2.99
C LEU A 244 3.86 -5.56 -4.33
N HIS A 245 3.22 -6.72 -4.45
CA HIS A 245 3.26 -7.52 -5.67
C HIS A 245 1.86 -7.90 -6.12
N SER A 246 1.59 -7.71 -7.40
CA SER A 246 0.39 -8.11 -8.12
C SER A 246 0.77 -8.66 -9.51
N PRO A 247 -0.15 -9.35 -10.22
CA PRO A 247 0.08 -9.72 -11.62
C PRO A 247 0.32 -8.55 -12.58
N TRP A 248 0.01 -7.31 -12.17
CA TRP A 248 0.13 -6.10 -12.99
C TRP A 248 1.35 -5.25 -12.64
N VAL A 249 1.77 -5.28 -11.38
CA VAL A 249 2.84 -4.42 -10.89
C VAL A 249 3.60 -5.07 -9.74
N GLU A 250 4.92 -4.89 -9.73
CA GLU A 250 5.77 -5.13 -8.57
C GLU A 250 6.32 -3.79 -8.10
N ILE A 251 6.14 -3.47 -6.82
CA ILE A 251 6.67 -2.27 -6.18
C ILE A 251 7.51 -2.72 -4.99
N ASN A 252 8.74 -2.26 -4.94
CA ASN A 252 9.66 -2.53 -3.84
C ASN A 252 10.30 -1.21 -3.40
N VAL A 253 10.13 -0.86 -2.13
CA VAL A 253 10.83 0.22 -1.44
C VAL A 253 11.73 -0.44 -0.40
N ASP A 254 13.04 -0.27 -0.54
CA ASP A 254 14.01 -0.87 0.37
C ASP A 254 14.19 -0.06 1.67
N ARG A 255 15.06 -0.53 2.55
CA ARG A 255 15.34 0.08 3.85
C ARG A 255 16.00 1.46 3.77
N SER A 256 16.53 1.82 2.60
CA SER A 256 17.17 3.10 2.31
C SER A 256 16.29 3.94 1.36
N ALA A 257 14.99 3.63 1.29
CA ALA A 257 14.00 4.28 0.42
C ALA A 257 14.32 4.21 -1.09
N ARG A 258 15.23 3.33 -1.52
CA ARG A 258 15.45 3.06 -2.94
C ARG A 258 14.27 2.27 -3.45
N THR A 259 13.78 2.65 -4.62
CA THR A 259 12.52 2.12 -5.11
C THR A 259 12.70 1.46 -6.45
N ARG A 260 11.97 0.37 -6.65
CA ARG A 260 11.86 -0.32 -7.93
C ARG A 260 10.39 -0.62 -8.19
N LEU A 261 9.89 -0.11 -9.31
CA LEU A 261 8.58 -0.41 -9.84
C LEU A 261 8.75 -1.13 -11.18
N VAL A 262 8.10 -2.28 -11.32
CA VAL A 262 8.05 -3.05 -12.56
C VAL A 262 6.62 -3.21 -13.03
N ARG A 263 6.37 -2.92 -14.30
CA ARG A 263 5.09 -3.13 -14.98
C ARG A 263 5.33 -3.65 -16.39
N GLY A 264 5.23 -4.97 -16.57
CA GLY A 264 5.61 -5.60 -17.84
C GLY A 264 7.06 -5.26 -18.18
N ASP A 265 7.27 -4.70 -19.38
CA ASP A 265 8.61 -4.29 -19.85
C ASP A 265 9.02 -2.87 -19.43
N GLN A 266 8.25 -2.26 -18.52
CA GLN A 266 8.57 -0.94 -17.97
C GLN A 266 9.15 -1.08 -16.57
N ILE A 267 10.28 -0.42 -16.34
CA ILE A 267 10.94 -0.38 -15.05
C ILE A 267 11.21 1.08 -14.68
N ILE A 268 10.82 1.46 -13.46
CA ILE A 268 11.13 2.75 -12.85
C ILE A 268 11.91 2.45 -11.58
N GLU A 269 13.17 2.87 -11.53
CA GLU A 269 14.07 2.63 -10.41
C GLU A 269 14.65 3.92 -9.89
N THR A 270 14.65 4.09 -8.58
CA THR A 270 15.29 5.21 -7.90
C THR A 270 16.41 4.73 -7.01
N THR A 271 17.54 5.40 -7.18
CA THR A 271 18.72 5.29 -6.33
C THR A 271 19.05 6.69 -5.81
N HIS A 272 19.95 6.80 -4.83
CA HIS A 272 20.19 8.04 -4.05
C HIS A 272 20.09 9.35 -4.85
N ARG A 273 20.72 9.46 -6.03
CA ARG A 273 20.65 10.66 -6.88
C ARG A 273 20.29 10.38 -8.33
N ARG A 274 19.74 9.20 -8.62
CA ARG A 274 19.44 8.81 -10.00
C ARG A 274 18.09 8.14 -10.13
N LEU A 275 17.36 8.56 -11.15
CA LEU A 275 16.20 7.88 -11.69
C LEU A 275 16.64 7.08 -12.91
N HIS A 276 16.44 5.77 -12.87
CA HIS A 276 16.69 4.84 -13.96
C HIS A 276 15.35 4.37 -14.52
N LEU A 277 15.16 4.56 -15.82
CA LEU A 277 13.96 4.17 -16.54
C LEU A 277 14.29 3.17 -17.62
N VAL A 278 13.51 2.10 -17.70
CA VAL A 278 13.54 1.13 -18.79
C VAL A 278 12.17 1.10 -19.45
N GLN A 279 12.15 1.27 -20.78
CA GLN A 279 10.98 1.12 -21.63
C GLN A 279 11.33 0.09 -22.70
N ASN A 280 10.96 -1.17 -22.48
CA ASN A 280 11.36 -2.31 -23.33
C ASN A 280 12.90 -2.43 -23.39
N THR A 281 13.52 -2.22 -24.54
CA THR A 281 14.99 -2.25 -24.69
C THR A 281 15.66 -0.91 -24.39
N MET A 282 14.89 0.19 -24.33
CA MET A 282 15.43 1.53 -24.13
C MET A 282 15.69 1.80 -22.65
N GLN A 283 16.88 2.35 -22.35
CA GLN A 283 17.29 2.72 -21.01
C GLN A 283 17.61 4.21 -20.95
N ALA A 284 17.17 4.88 -19.88
CA ALA A 284 17.43 6.29 -19.64
C ALA A 284 17.79 6.52 -18.17
N HIS A 285 18.74 7.42 -17.93
CA HIS A 285 19.16 7.80 -16.59
C HIS A 285 19.05 9.31 -16.42
N PHE A 286 18.43 9.74 -15.32
CA PHE A 286 18.26 11.14 -14.97
C PHE A 286 18.84 11.39 -13.58
N PHE A 287 19.42 12.57 -13.39
CA PHE A 287 19.88 13.01 -12.08
C PHE A 287 18.71 13.62 -11.31
N LEU A 288 18.51 13.16 -10.08
CA LEU A 288 17.55 13.74 -9.17
C LEU A 288 18.13 15.02 -8.53
N PRO A 289 17.31 16.06 -8.34
CA PRO A 289 17.77 17.28 -7.67
C PRO A 289 18.25 16.96 -6.24
N SER A 290 19.39 17.52 -5.84
CA SER A 290 19.89 17.33 -4.47
C SER A 290 18.99 18.09 -3.51
N VAL A 291 18.55 17.43 -2.44
CA VAL A 291 17.92 18.11 -1.29
C VAL A 291 18.94 19.09 -0.73
N ALA A 292 18.67 20.39 -0.84
CA ALA A 292 19.37 21.39 -0.06
C ALA A 292 18.94 21.22 1.41
N GLY A 293 19.74 20.49 2.22
CA GLY A 293 19.38 20.28 3.63
C GLY A 293 20.13 19.20 4.39
N HIS A 294 20.89 18.31 3.74
CA HIS A 294 21.83 17.43 4.43
C HIS A 294 23.21 17.58 3.78
N ASP A 295 23.96 18.58 4.24
CA ASP A 295 25.42 18.54 4.17
C ASP A 295 25.87 17.36 5.05
N GLU A 296 26.13 16.21 4.44
CA GLU A 296 27.07 15.27 5.04
C GLU A 296 28.48 15.83 4.86
N PRO A 297 29.34 15.76 5.90
CA PRO A 297 30.70 16.24 5.81
C PRO A 297 31.45 15.42 4.77
N SER A 298 32.07 16.10 3.82
CA SER A 298 33.00 15.52 2.88
C SER A 298 34.13 14.81 3.64
N TYR A 299 34.09 13.48 3.70
CA TYR A 299 35.26 12.66 4.01
C TYR A 299 36.18 12.55 2.78
N ASP A 300 36.59 13.71 2.25
CA ASP A 300 37.71 13.81 1.31
C ASP A 300 38.79 14.62 2.02
N ASN A 301 39.54 13.94 2.89
CA ASN A 301 40.91 14.28 3.27
C ASN A 301 41.40 13.20 4.24
N LEU A 302 41.84 12.07 3.71
CA LEU A 302 42.88 11.22 4.30
C LEU A 302 43.22 10.15 3.27
N HIS A 303 44.14 10.51 2.37
CA HIS A 303 45.25 9.70 1.88
C HIS A 303 45.81 10.32 0.62
N GLN A 304 46.80 11.21 0.79
CA GLN A 304 47.96 11.26 -0.09
C GLN A 304 49.15 11.78 0.71
N VAL A 305 50.28 11.15 0.44
CA VAL A 305 51.60 11.20 1.08
C VAL A 305 52.20 12.59 1.07
#